data_AF-A0A937GCM6-F1
#
_entry.id   AF-A0A937GCM6-F1
#
_cell.length_a   1.000
_cell.length_b   1.000
_cell.length_c   1.000
_cell.angle_alpha   90.00
_cell.angle_beta   90.00
_cell.angle_gamma   90.00
#
_symmetry.space_group_name_H-M   'P 1'
#
loop_
_entity.id
_entity.type
_entity.pdbx_description
1 polymer ?
#
loop_
_entity_poly.entity_id
_entity_poly.type
_entity_poly.pdbx_seq_one_letter_code
_entity_poly.pdbx_strand_id
1 'polypeptide(L)'
;MRPILFALALCLHFLALGQDAVQVSGVILAQDSARQTIPNAKIQVKGRPLLVESGADGFFSIAAAPGDSIVFRRFGFAPEKLWVPDSLTGDSYLAVIQMEWNTLELEEVILYPWPRPEDLNRELLAMEIKTTERDIALRNLAIQSLKEQARAMGMDAGEMQRYIMTAQAQSVHNANRYYGSNGGTAILGRLSDPFAWSQFFNALKRGDFKN
;
A
#
# COMPACT_ATOMS: atom_id res chain seq x y z
N MET A 1 57.00 0.99 20.86
CA MET A 1 55.78 1.06 20.01
C MET A 1 56.04 1.50 18.56
N ARG A 2 57.02 2.37 18.27
CA ARG A 2 57.37 2.80 16.90
C ARG A 2 57.77 1.69 15.88
N PRO A 3 58.50 0.61 16.24
CA PRO A 3 58.91 -0.39 15.24
C PRO A 3 57.76 -1.33 14.81
N ILE A 4 56.76 -1.53 15.68
CA ILE A 4 55.59 -2.38 15.39
C ILE A 4 54.67 -1.69 14.37
N LEU A 5 54.50 -0.36 14.49
CA LEU A 5 53.78 0.45 13.51
C LEU A 5 54.45 0.47 12.13
N PHE A 6 55.79 0.47 12.09
CA PHE A 6 56.54 0.38 10.83
C PHE A 6 56.43 -1.00 10.18
N ALA A 7 56.49 -2.08 10.97
CA ALA A 7 56.30 -3.44 10.48
C ALA A 7 54.87 -3.67 9.96
N LEU A 8 53.86 -3.10 10.62
CA LEU A 8 52.47 -3.17 10.18
C LEU A 8 52.24 -2.37 8.89
N ALA A 9 52.83 -1.19 8.77
CA ALA A 9 52.75 -0.35 7.57
C ALA A 9 53.47 -0.99 6.36
N LEU A 10 54.62 -1.64 6.59
CA LEU A 10 55.35 -2.38 5.56
C LEU A 10 54.59 -3.65 5.11
N CYS A 11 53.94 -4.34 6.06
CA CYS A 11 53.09 -5.49 5.76
C CYS A 11 51.82 -5.09 4.97
N LEU A 12 51.24 -3.91 5.28
CA LEU A 12 50.15 -3.33 4.49
C LEU A 12 50.58 -2.92 3.08
N HIS A 13 51.81 -2.42 2.91
CA HIS A 13 52.36 -2.12 1.58
C HIS A 13 52.63 -3.38 0.76
N PHE A 14 53.08 -4.47 1.40
CA PHE A 14 53.31 -5.75 0.71
C PHE A 14 52.00 -6.44 0.28
N LEU A 15 50.93 -6.26 1.06
CA LEU A 15 49.56 -6.70 0.70
C LEU A 15 48.93 -5.88 -0.45
N ALA A 16 49.51 -4.73 -0.80
CA ALA A 16 49.05 -3.84 -1.86
C ALA A 16 49.85 -3.97 -3.17
N LEU A 17 50.70 -4.99 -3.31
CA LEU A 17 51.17 -5.44 -4.62
C LEU A 17 49.97 -5.97 -5.40
N GLY A 18 49.30 -5.05 -6.12
CA GLY A 18 48.21 -5.37 -7.01
C GLY A 18 48.66 -6.47 -7.96
N GLN A 19 47.87 -7.54 -8.03
CA GLN A 19 48.08 -8.58 -9.04
C GLN A 19 48.08 -7.93 -10.43
N ASP A 20 49.04 -8.30 -11.26
CA ASP A 20 49.13 -7.80 -12.64
C ASP A 20 47.81 -8.10 -13.35
N ALA A 21 47.19 -7.06 -13.88
CA ALA A 21 45.92 -7.18 -14.58
C ALA A 21 46.16 -7.82 -15.96
N VAL A 22 45.45 -8.91 -16.23
CA VAL A 22 45.48 -9.63 -17.49
C VAL A 22 44.34 -9.11 -18.38
N GLN A 23 44.64 -8.86 -19.65
CA GLN A 23 43.63 -8.52 -20.64
C GLN A 23 42.94 -9.78 -21.14
N VAL A 24 41.70 -9.99 -20.73
CA VAL A 24 40.86 -11.08 -21.24
C VAL A 24 40.16 -10.59 -22.50
N SER A 25 40.33 -11.28 -23.61
CA SER A 25 39.64 -11.01 -24.87
C SER A 25 39.01 -12.28 -25.43
N GLY A 26 38.01 -12.13 -26.29
CA GLY A 26 37.29 -13.30 -26.75
C GLY A 26 36.09 -13.00 -27.61
N VAL A 27 35.38 -14.05 -27.98
CA VAL A 27 34.10 -13.98 -28.69
C VAL A 27 33.02 -14.72 -27.91
N ILE A 28 31.82 -14.15 -27.90
CA ILE A 28 30.64 -14.74 -27.27
C ILE A 28 29.76 -15.34 -28.37
N LEU A 29 29.47 -16.63 -28.23
CA LEU A 29 28.68 -17.42 -29.16
C LEU A 29 27.47 -18.02 -28.44
N ALA A 30 26.39 -18.25 -29.18
CA ALA A 30 25.29 -19.08 -28.72
C ALA A 30 25.73 -20.56 -28.72
N GLN A 31 25.33 -21.30 -27.70
CA GLN A 31 25.48 -22.75 -27.61
C GLN A 31 24.41 -23.45 -28.48
N ASP A 32 24.36 -23.11 -29.76
CA ASP A 32 23.49 -23.75 -30.75
C ASP A 32 24.32 -24.30 -31.92
N SER A 33 23.67 -25.05 -32.80
CA SER A 33 24.32 -25.62 -33.99
C SER A 33 24.85 -24.56 -34.96
N ALA A 34 24.29 -23.34 -34.94
CA ALA A 34 24.67 -22.25 -35.82
C ALA A 34 25.87 -21.45 -35.30
N ARG A 35 26.22 -21.59 -34.00
CA ARG A 35 27.26 -20.83 -33.29
C ARG A 35 27.15 -19.33 -33.57
N GLN A 36 25.93 -18.81 -33.48
CA GLN A 36 25.66 -17.41 -33.76
C GLN A 36 26.41 -16.51 -32.77
N THR A 37 27.01 -15.42 -33.25
CA THR A 37 27.66 -14.43 -32.38
C THR A 37 26.63 -13.63 -31.59
N ILE A 38 26.93 -13.36 -30.31
CA ILE A 38 26.02 -12.63 -29.41
C ILE A 38 26.54 -11.19 -29.22
N PRO A 39 25.92 -10.19 -29.88
CA PRO A 39 26.29 -8.79 -29.68
C PRO A 39 25.72 -8.23 -28.37
N ASN A 40 26.16 -7.06 -27.92
CA ASN A 40 25.57 -6.31 -26.79
C ASN A 40 25.38 -7.15 -25.50
N ALA A 41 26.23 -8.15 -25.26
CA ALA A 41 26.27 -8.89 -24.02
C ALA A 41 27.03 -8.07 -22.98
N LYS A 42 26.52 -8.03 -21.75
CA LYS A 42 27.14 -7.34 -20.62
C LYS A 42 28.19 -8.24 -19.98
N ILE A 43 29.44 -7.79 -19.95
CA ILE A 43 30.59 -8.45 -19.34
C ILE A 43 30.99 -7.68 -18.09
N GLN A 44 31.09 -8.37 -16.95
CA GLN A 44 31.46 -7.75 -15.68
C GLN A 44 32.36 -8.68 -14.85
N VAL A 45 33.40 -8.12 -14.23
CA VAL A 45 34.17 -8.83 -13.20
C VAL A 45 33.37 -8.83 -11.89
N LYS A 46 33.16 -10.01 -11.30
CA LYS A 46 32.38 -10.18 -10.07
C LYS A 46 32.94 -9.30 -8.95
N GLY A 47 32.12 -8.39 -8.42
CA GLY A 47 32.51 -7.49 -7.33
C GLY A 47 33.21 -6.20 -7.76
N ARG A 48 33.42 -5.97 -9.06
CA ARG A 48 33.92 -4.70 -9.60
C ARG A 48 32.81 -3.91 -10.31
N PRO A 49 32.86 -2.56 -10.30
CA PRO A 49 31.89 -1.72 -10.99
C PRO A 49 32.11 -1.65 -12.51
N LEU A 50 33.24 -2.15 -13.01
CA LEU A 50 33.57 -2.11 -14.43
C LEU A 50 32.64 -3.02 -15.23
N LEU A 51 31.98 -2.44 -16.24
CA LEU A 51 31.12 -3.11 -17.20
C LEU A 51 31.66 -2.86 -18.60
N VAL A 52 31.72 -3.90 -19.42
CA VAL A 52 32.03 -3.82 -20.85
C VAL A 52 30.89 -4.48 -21.62
N GLU A 53 30.66 -4.04 -22.86
CA GLU A 53 29.67 -4.64 -23.75
C GLU A 53 30.37 -5.29 -24.95
N SER A 54 29.81 -6.40 -25.46
CA SER A 54 30.34 -7.05 -26.68
C SER A 54 29.95 -6.29 -27.95
N GLY A 55 30.85 -6.29 -28.93
CA GLY A 55 30.65 -5.69 -30.25
C GLY A 55 29.61 -6.44 -31.10
N ALA A 56 29.35 -5.92 -32.31
CA ALA A 56 28.38 -6.51 -33.25
C ALA A 56 28.76 -7.95 -33.69
N ASP A 57 30.05 -8.25 -33.69
CA ASP A 57 30.66 -9.55 -33.96
C ASP A 57 30.75 -10.45 -32.73
N GLY A 58 30.25 -10.00 -31.57
CA GLY A 58 30.35 -10.72 -30.30
C GLY A 58 31.72 -10.65 -29.65
N PHE A 59 32.66 -9.85 -30.18
CA PHE A 59 33.97 -9.66 -29.59
C PHE A 59 33.90 -8.85 -28.30
N PHE A 60 34.73 -9.19 -27.31
CA PHE A 60 34.87 -8.43 -26.08
C PHE A 60 36.33 -8.34 -25.62
N SER A 61 36.65 -7.31 -24.83
CA SER A 61 37.92 -7.20 -24.12
C SER A 61 37.74 -6.51 -22.77
N ILE A 62 38.24 -7.11 -21.70
CA ILE A 62 38.13 -6.60 -20.33
C ILE A 62 39.40 -6.92 -19.54
N ALA A 63 39.82 -6.01 -18.66
CA ALA A 63 40.92 -6.25 -17.73
C ALA A 63 40.43 -6.99 -16.47
N ALA A 64 41.07 -8.10 -16.12
CA ALA A 64 40.76 -8.89 -14.94
C ALA A 64 42.07 -9.34 -14.25
N ALA A 65 42.03 -9.58 -12.94
CA ALA A 65 43.16 -10.15 -12.23
C ALA A 65 43.08 -11.68 -12.27
N PRO A 66 44.22 -12.40 -12.18
CA PRO A 66 44.21 -13.85 -12.01
C PRO A 66 43.38 -14.25 -10.78
N GLY A 67 42.48 -15.21 -10.93
CA GLY A 67 41.54 -15.64 -9.89
C GLY A 67 40.21 -14.88 -9.85
N ASP A 68 40.01 -13.89 -10.72
CA ASP A 68 38.72 -13.25 -10.86
C ASP A 68 37.72 -14.14 -11.63
N SER A 69 36.43 -13.93 -11.32
CA SER A 69 35.33 -14.49 -12.11
C SER A 69 34.68 -13.41 -12.96
N ILE A 70 34.60 -13.64 -14.27
CA ILE A 70 33.91 -12.77 -15.22
C ILE A 70 32.52 -13.34 -15.48
N VAL A 71 31.50 -12.50 -15.38
CA VAL A 71 30.09 -12.87 -15.59
C VAL A 71 29.60 -12.25 -16.89
N PHE A 72 28.97 -13.07 -17.72
CA PHE A 72 28.39 -12.68 -19.00
C PHE A 72 26.86 -12.73 -18.88
N ARG A 73 26.20 -11.65 -19.29
CA ARG A 73 24.74 -11.53 -19.23
C ARG A 73 24.18 -10.95 -20.52
N ARG A 74 23.18 -11.61 -21.09
CA ARG A 74 22.39 -11.10 -22.21
C ARG A 74 20.93 -11.50 -22.01
N PHE A 75 20.02 -10.62 -22.39
CA PHE A 75 18.59 -10.94 -22.38
C PHE A 75 18.31 -12.16 -23.29
N GLY A 76 17.52 -13.11 -22.81
CA GLY A 76 17.22 -14.36 -23.52
C GLY A 76 18.25 -15.49 -23.32
N PHE A 77 19.38 -15.23 -22.65
CA PHE A 77 20.40 -16.25 -22.36
C PHE A 77 20.61 -16.45 -20.86
N ALA A 78 21.04 -17.66 -20.49
CA ALA A 78 21.45 -17.97 -19.13
C ALA A 78 22.77 -17.24 -18.79
N PRO A 79 22.95 -16.75 -17.56
CA PRO A 79 24.17 -16.05 -17.18
C PRO A 79 25.35 -17.02 -17.08
N GLU A 80 26.38 -16.79 -17.89
CA GLU A 80 27.57 -17.64 -17.96
C GLU A 80 28.73 -17.04 -17.15
N LYS A 81 29.63 -17.88 -16.63
CA LYS A 81 30.77 -17.45 -15.81
C LYS A 81 32.08 -18.04 -16.34
N LEU A 82 33.06 -17.17 -16.59
CA LEU A 82 34.44 -17.56 -16.87
C LEU A 82 35.28 -17.38 -15.62
N TRP A 83 35.99 -18.43 -15.23
CA TRP A 83 37.04 -18.38 -14.22
C TRP A 83 38.38 -18.06 -14.89
N VAL A 84 39.08 -17.01 -14.44
CA VAL A 84 40.41 -16.66 -14.95
C VAL A 84 41.46 -17.45 -14.15
N PRO A 85 42.23 -18.36 -14.77
CA PRO A 85 43.20 -19.18 -14.03
C PRO A 85 44.33 -18.37 -13.38
N ASP A 86 44.67 -18.72 -12.15
CA ASP A 86 45.74 -18.07 -11.37
C ASP A 86 47.15 -18.35 -11.93
N SER A 87 47.29 -19.39 -12.76
CA SER A 87 48.55 -19.83 -13.37
C SER A 87 48.89 -19.15 -14.68
N LEU A 88 48.18 -18.07 -15.05
CA LEU A 88 48.43 -17.33 -16.28
C LEU A 88 49.77 -16.57 -16.17
N THR A 89 50.72 -16.90 -17.04
CA THR A 89 52.06 -16.28 -17.09
C THR A 89 52.20 -15.27 -18.23
N GLY A 90 51.11 -14.65 -18.68
CA GLY A 90 51.11 -13.71 -19.79
C GLY A 90 50.04 -12.64 -19.68
N ASP A 91 50.25 -11.55 -20.41
CA ASP A 91 49.45 -10.31 -20.29
C ASP A 91 48.06 -10.41 -20.94
N SER A 92 47.83 -11.42 -21.78
CA SER A 92 46.58 -11.61 -22.52
C SER A 92 46.03 -13.03 -22.40
N TYR A 93 44.72 -13.14 -22.22
CA TYR A 93 43.99 -14.41 -22.16
C TYR A 93 42.86 -14.43 -23.20
N LEU A 94 42.90 -15.39 -24.12
CA LEU A 94 41.86 -15.57 -25.14
C LEU A 94 40.85 -16.62 -24.70
N ALA A 95 39.57 -16.26 -24.66
CA ALA A 95 38.47 -17.14 -24.28
C ALA A 95 37.36 -17.17 -25.34
N VAL A 96 36.75 -18.32 -25.53
CA VAL A 96 35.51 -18.47 -26.31
C VAL A 96 34.40 -18.80 -25.34
N ILE A 97 33.37 -17.96 -25.28
CA ILE A 97 32.26 -18.10 -24.34
C ILE A 97 31.05 -18.59 -25.09
N GLN A 98 30.44 -19.66 -24.60
CA GLN A 98 29.20 -20.20 -25.15
C GLN A 98 28.07 -19.95 -24.15
N MET A 99 27.04 -19.22 -24.57
CA MET A 99 25.87 -18.96 -23.73
C MET A 99 24.69 -19.81 -24.18
N GLU A 100 23.99 -20.40 -23.21
CA GLU A 100 22.79 -21.19 -23.45
C GLU A 100 21.54 -20.30 -23.45
N TRP A 101 20.53 -20.67 -24.25
CA TRP A 101 19.25 -19.96 -24.25
C TRP A 101 18.52 -20.19 -22.91
N ASN A 102 18.04 -19.10 -22.30
CA ASN A 102 17.26 -19.20 -21.08
C ASN A 102 15.80 -19.46 -21.42
N THR A 103 15.38 -20.72 -21.36
CA THR A 103 13.97 -21.09 -21.46
C THR A 103 13.33 -20.86 -20.10
N LEU A 104 12.68 -19.70 -19.92
CA LEU A 104 11.80 -19.52 -18.77
C LEU A 104 10.54 -20.36 -19.04
N GLU A 105 10.43 -21.51 -18.38
CA GLU A 105 9.14 -22.20 -18.28
C GLU A 105 8.20 -21.31 -17.45
N LEU A 106 7.25 -20.67 -18.13
CA LEU A 106 6.18 -19.94 -17.44
C LEU A 106 5.30 -20.96 -16.74
N GLU A 107 5.00 -20.74 -15.47
CA GLU A 107 4.01 -21.55 -14.76
C GLU A 107 2.65 -21.46 -15.47
N GLU A 108 1.94 -22.59 -15.54
CA GLU A 108 0.62 -22.64 -16.13
C GLU A 108 -0.35 -21.73 -15.37
N VAL A 109 -0.86 -20.69 -16.04
CA VAL A 109 -1.93 -19.87 -15.51
C VAL A 109 -3.25 -20.60 -15.76
N ILE A 110 -3.80 -21.22 -14.73
CA ILE A 110 -5.14 -21.81 -14.79
C ILE A 110 -6.17 -20.67 -14.89
N LEU A 111 -6.66 -20.43 -16.10
CA LEU A 111 -7.80 -19.55 -16.33
C LEU A 111 -9.07 -20.28 -15.91
N TYR A 112 -9.69 -19.83 -14.81
CA TYR A 112 -11.00 -20.35 -14.43
C TYR A 112 -12.04 -19.98 -15.49
N PRO A 113 -12.94 -20.91 -15.88
CA PRO A 113 -14.05 -20.58 -16.76
C PRO A 113 -14.91 -19.53 -16.07
N TRP A 114 -15.15 -18.41 -16.78
CA TRP A 114 -16.02 -17.36 -16.30
C TRP A 114 -17.40 -17.97 -15.98
N PRO A 115 -18.04 -17.64 -14.83
CA PRO A 115 -19.41 -18.05 -14.58
C PRO A 115 -20.27 -17.58 -15.76
N ARG A 116 -21.23 -18.42 -16.20
CA ARG A 116 -22.11 -18.07 -17.32
C ARG A 116 -22.72 -16.68 -17.08
N PRO A 117 -23.04 -15.88 -18.12
CA PRO A 117 -23.62 -14.54 -17.92
C PRO A 117 -24.84 -14.53 -16.98
N GLU A 118 -25.61 -15.63 -16.96
CA GLU A 118 -26.73 -15.86 -16.06
C GLU A 118 -26.33 -15.97 -14.58
N ASP A 119 -25.19 -16.61 -14.32
CA ASP A 119 -24.64 -16.82 -12.98
C ASP A 119 -24.00 -15.51 -12.46
N LEU A 120 -23.48 -14.64 -13.33
CA LEU A 120 -22.94 -13.33 -12.95
C LEU A 120 -23.96 -12.45 -12.22
N ASN A 121 -25.21 -12.39 -12.70
CA ASN A 121 -26.25 -11.59 -12.06
C ASN A 121 -26.58 -12.13 -10.67
N ARG A 122 -26.63 -13.46 -10.51
CA ARG A 122 -26.85 -14.10 -9.22
C ARG A 122 -25.74 -13.79 -8.24
N GLU A 123 -24.48 -13.92 -8.67
CA GLU A 123 -23.31 -13.64 -7.84
C GLU A 123 -23.17 -12.14 -7.51
N LEU A 124 -23.46 -11.23 -8.45
CA LEU A 124 -23.49 -9.78 -8.19
C LEU A 124 -24.56 -9.40 -7.18
N LEU A 125 -25.75 -10.00 -7.26
CA LEU A 125 -26.83 -9.77 -6.31
C LEU A 125 -26.54 -10.39 -4.93
N ALA A 126 -25.84 -11.53 -4.89
CA ALA A 126 -25.42 -12.20 -3.67
C ALA A 126 -24.15 -11.59 -3.04
N MET A 127 -23.43 -10.75 -3.77
CA MET A 127 -22.19 -10.14 -3.32
C MET A 127 -22.46 -9.16 -2.17
N GLU A 128 -22.02 -9.53 -0.97
CA GLU A 128 -22.05 -8.64 0.18
C GLU A 128 -20.86 -7.68 0.14
N ILE A 129 -21.12 -6.42 -0.20
CA ILE A 129 -20.10 -5.36 -0.12
C ILE A 129 -19.88 -5.04 1.36
N LYS A 130 -18.77 -5.53 1.92
CA LYS A 130 -18.37 -5.20 3.29
C LYS A 130 -18.18 -3.69 3.39
N THR A 131 -18.99 -3.04 4.21
CA THR A 131 -18.84 -1.62 4.49
C THR A 131 -17.54 -1.41 5.26
N THR A 132 -16.60 -0.66 4.68
CA THR A 132 -15.35 -0.34 5.35
C THR A 132 -15.55 0.77 6.37
N GLU A 133 -14.65 0.90 7.35
CA GLU A 133 -14.68 2.03 8.30
C GLU A 133 -14.63 3.39 7.58
N ARG A 134 -13.95 3.44 6.42
CA ARG A 134 -13.90 4.62 5.55
C ARG A 134 -15.27 4.99 4.99
N ASP A 135 -16.07 4.01 4.57
CA ASP A 135 -17.40 4.25 4.01
C ASP A 135 -18.36 4.79 5.09
N ILE A 136 -18.24 4.28 6.32
CA ILE A 136 -18.98 4.79 7.48
C ILE A 136 -18.57 6.24 7.76
N ALA A 137 -17.28 6.54 7.74
CA ALA A 137 -16.77 7.90 7.95
C ALA A 137 -17.30 8.86 6.88
N LEU A 138 -17.29 8.45 5.60
CA LEU A 138 -17.83 9.25 4.50
C LEU A 138 -19.33 9.48 4.62
N ARG A 139 -20.11 8.47 5.02
CA ARG A 139 -21.55 8.60 5.26
C ARG A 139 -21.84 9.58 6.39
N ASN A 140 -21.08 9.51 7.48
CA ASN A 140 -21.20 10.45 8.59
C ASN A 140 -20.83 11.87 8.18
N LEU A 141 -19.77 12.04 7.38
CA LEU A 141 -19.37 13.33 6.82
C LEU A 141 -20.46 13.92 5.92
N ALA A 142 -21.09 13.10 5.08
CA ALA A 142 -22.20 13.54 4.24
C ALA A 142 -23.40 14.01 5.08
N ILE A 143 -23.75 13.28 6.15
CA ILE A 143 -24.81 13.69 7.08
C ILE A 143 -24.44 15.01 7.78
N GLN A 144 -23.17 15.21 8.15
CA GLN A 144 -22.71 16.47 8.74
C GLN A 144 -22.83 17.63 7.73
N SER A 145 -22.38 17.44 6.49
CA SER A 145 -22.52 18.42 5.42
C SER A 145 -23.98 18.82 5.16
N LEU A 146 -24.89 17.84 5.12
CA LEU A 146 -26.33 18.11 4.97
C LEU A 146 -26.89 18.92 6.15
N LYS A 147 -26.45 18.62 7.38
CA LYS A 147 -26.84 19.40 8.57
C LYS A 147 -26.32 20.82 8.53
N GLU A 148 -25.10 21.03 8.05
CA GLU A 148 -24.51 22.36 7.88
C GLU A 148 -25.27 23.18 6.84
N GLN A 149 -25.59 22.58 5.69
CA GLN A 149 -26.41 23.21 4.66
C GLN A 149 -27.81 23.55 5.19
N ALA A 150 -28.45 22.64 5.92
CA ALA A 150 -29.75 22.88 6.54
C ALA A 150 -29.70 24.05 7.54
N ARG A 151 -28.62 24.21 8.31
CA ARG A 151 -28.43 25.38 9.19
C ARG A 151 -28.22 26.66 8.41
N ALA A 152 -27.47 26.62 7.31
CA ALA A 152 -27.19 27.79 6.47
C ALA A 152 -28.43 28.29 5.73
N MET A 153 -29.34 27.40 5.32
CA MET A 153 -30.61 27.76 4.69
C MET A 153 -31.59 28.47 5.65
N GLY A 154 -31.34 28.42 6.97
CA GLY A 154 -32.22 28.99 7.97
C GLY A 154 -33.48 28.16 8.22
N MET A 155 -34.22 28.51 9.27
CA MET A 155 -35.50 27.87 9.58
C MET A 155 -36.63 28.59 8.85
N ASP A 156 -37.43 27.85 8.09
CA ASP A 156 -38.72 28.35 7.59
C ASP A 156 -39.70 28.63 8.74
N ALA A 157 -40.73 29.46 8.51
CA ALA A 157 -41.71 29.85 9.53
C ALA A 157 -42.38 28.64 10.22
N GLY A 158 -42.71 27.58 9.45
CA GLY A 158 -43.28 26.35 10.00
C GLY A 158 -42.29 25.57 10.87
N GLU A 159 -41.01 25.55 10.49
CA GLU A 159 -39.93 24.90 11.27
C GLU A 159 -39.58 25.70 12.52
N MET A 160 -39.61 27.04 12.44
CA MET A 160 -39.42 27.92 13.59
C MET A 160 -40.55 27.74 14.63
N GLN A 161 -41.81 27.63 14.20
CA GLN A 161 -42.92 27.38 15.11
C GLN A 161 -42.76 26.04 15.85
N ARG A 162 -42.39 24.98 15.13
CA ARG A 162 -42.06 23.67 15.73
C ARG A 162 -40.87 23.76 16.68
N TYR A 163 -39.81 24.47 16.30
CA TYR A 163 -38.65 24.70 17.14
C TYR A 163 -39.01 25.43 18.45
N ILE A 164 -39.80 26.49 18.39
CA ILE A 164 -40.25 27.23 19.58
C ILE A 164 -41.12 26.34 20.48
N MET A 165 -42.08 25.60 19.90
CA MET A 165 -42.94 24.69 20.67
C MET A 165 -42.14 23.58 21.36
N THR A 166 -41.18 22.98 20.65
CA THR A 166 -40.31 21.93 21.21
C THR A 166 -39.35 22.47 22.26
N ALA A 167 -38.77 23.66 22.06
CA ALA A 167 -37.93 24.33 23.05
C ALA A 167 -38.71 24.68 24.32
N GLN A 168 -39.96 25.14 24.19
CA GLN A 168 -40.86 25.40 25.31
C GLN A 168 -41.25 24.09 26.03
N ALA A 169 -41.54 23.02 25.30
CA ALA A 169 -41.84 21.72 25.89
C ALA A 169 -40.62 21.14 26.64
N GLN A 170 -39.41 21.30 26.10
CA GLN A 170 -38.17 20.85 26.73
C GLN A 170 -37.79 21.67 27.96
N SER A 171 -37.97 22.99 27.93
CA SER A 171 -37.70 23.84 29.10
C SER A 171 -38.65 23.52 30.25
N VAL A 172 -39.93 23.31 29.94
CA VAL A 172 -40.95 22.84 30.88
C VAL A 172 -40.60 21.45 31.43
N HIS A 173 -40.17 20.52 30.56
CA HIS A 173 -39.74 19.18 30.98
C HIS A 173 -38.48 19.21 31.89
N ASN A 174 -37.49 20.04 31.56
CA ASN A 174 -36.23 20.13 32.31
C ASN A 174 -36.37 20.90 33.62
N ALA A 175 -37.15 21.99 33.66
CA ALA A 175 -37.45 22.72 34.89
C ALA A 175 -38.10 21.79 35.93
N ASN A 176 -38.98 20.90 35.49
CA ASN A 176 -39.60 19.89 36.35
C ASN A 176 -38.64 18.82 36.86
N ARG A 177 -37.55 18.53 36.14
CA ARG A 177 -36.51 17.60 36.59
C ARG A 177 -35.62 18.20 37.68
N TYR A 178 -35.39 19.52 37.63
CA TYR A 178 -34.44 20.19 38.52
C TYR A 178 -35.08 20.84 39.76
N TYR A 179 -36.33 21.30 39.65
CA TYR A 179 -37.05 21.98 40.75
C TYR A 179 -38.19 21.16 41.38
N GLY A 180 -38.51 19.99 40.84
CA GLY A 180 -39.64 19.17 41.29
C GLY A 180 -39.23 18.04 42.23
N SER A 181 -39.41 18.24 43.54
CA SER A 181 -39.37 17.18 44.56
C SER A 181 -40.48 16.12 44.43
N ASN A 182 -41.22 16.07 43.31
CA ASN A 182 -42.19 15.02 42.97
C ASN A 182 -42.34 14.97 41.43
N GLY A 183 -41.67 14.03 40.79
CA GLY A 183 -41.65 13.88 39.34
C GLY A 183 -43.03 13.62 38.75
N GLY A 184 -43.46 14.45 37.79
CA GLY A 184 -44.60 14.13 36.91
C GLY A 184 -45.52 15.27 36.43
N THR A 185 -45.28 16.54 36.77
CA THR A 185 -46.35 17.57 36.65
C THR A 185 -46.10 18.73 35.66
N ALA A 186 -45.37 18.54 34.57
CA ALA A 186 -45.01 19.67 33.68
C ALA A 186 -45.99 19.89 32.52
N ILE A 187 -46.68 18.85 32.06
CA ILE A 187 -47.79 18.95 31.08
C ILE A 187 -49.13 18.56 31.72
N LEU A 188 -49.07 17.91 32.89
CA LEU A 188 -50.22 17.30 33.55
C LEU A 188 -50.69 18.07 34.79
N GLY A 189 -50.05 19.16 35.19
CA GLY A 189 -50.22 19.78 36.53
C GLY A 189 -51.66 20.15 36.96
N ARG A 190 -52.61 20.26 36.03
CA ARG A 190 -54.06 20.41 36.35
C ARG A 190 -54.92 19.20 35.97
N LEU A 191 -54.45 18.36 35.05
CA LEU A 191 -55.18 17.18 34.56
C LEU A 191 -54.87 15.92 35.39
N SER A 192 -53.72 15.86 36.07
CA SER A 192 -53.32 14.75 36.94
C SER A 192 -53.41 15.07 38.43
N ASP A 193 -53.91 16.25 38.82
CA ASP A 193 -54.12 16.61 40.22
C ASP A 193 -55.50 16.12 40.70
N PRO A 194 -55.59 15.08 41.55
CA PRO A 194 -56.86 14.54 42.02
C PRO A 194 -57.65 15.53 42.90
N PHE A 195 -56.97 16.49 43.55
CA PHE A 195 -57.65 17.52 44.35
C PHE A 195 -58.29 18.58 43.46
N ALA A 196 -57.63 18.96 42.36
CA ALA A 196 -58.21 19.87 41.36
C ALA A 196 -59.48 19.28 40.74
N TRP A 197 -59.51 17.98 40.44
CA TRP A 197 -60.72 17.28 39.99
C TRP A 197 -61.81 17.27 41.05
N SER A 198 -61.46 17.04 42.32
CA SER A 198 -62.44 17.08 43.41
C SER A 198 -63.10 18.47 43.53
N GLN A 199 -62.30 19.54 43.44
CA GLN A 199 -62.79 20.92 43.49
C GLN A 199 -63.64 21.26 42.26
N PHE A 200 -63.23 20.78 41.09
CA PHE A 200 -64.00 20.92 39.85
C PHE A 200 -65.36 20.23 39.94
N PHE A 201 -65.42 18.95 40.34
CA PHE A 201 -66.69 18.24 40.50
C PHE A 201 -67.57 18.84 41.60
N ASN A 202 -66.96 19.38 42.67
CA ASN A 202 -67.70 20.09 43.71
C ASN A 202 -68.26 21.42 43.20
N ALA A 203 -67.49 22.19 42.43
CA ALA A 203 -67.96 23.42 41.78
C ALA A 203 -69.07 23.15 40.75
N LEU A 204 -68.96 22.05 40.00
CA LEU A 204 -70.00 21.58 39.08
C LEU A 204 -71.30 21.24 39.83
N LYS A 205 -71.21 20.57 40.99
CA LYS A 205 -72.35 20.24 41.86
C LYS A 205 -72.98 21.48 42.52
N ARG A 206 -72.17 22.48 42.89
CA ARG A 206 -72.66 23.77 43.42
C ARG A 206 -73.31 24.64 42.36
N GLY A 207 -73.06 24.38 41.08
CA GLY A 207 -73.64 25.14 39.97
C GLY A 207 -72.85 26.39 39.61
N ASP A 208 -71.58 26.49 40.02
CA ASP A 208 -70.74 27.68 39.80
C ASP A 208 -70.51 28.01 38.30
N PHE A 209 -70.79 27.04 37.42
CA PHE A 209 -70.64 27.17 35.97
C PHE A 209 -71.99 27.33 35.22
N LYS A 210 -73.10 27.50 35.93
CA LYS A 210 -74.37 27.92 35.31
C LYS A 210 -74.38 29.45 35.15
N ASN A 211 -73.94 29.89 33.99
CA ASN A 211 -74.47 31.07 33.31
C ASN A 211 -75.03 30.60 31.96
#